data_AF-A0A1E4FN73-F1
#
_entry.id   AF-A0A1E4FN73-F1
#
_cell.length_a   1.000
_cell.length_b   1.000
_cell.length_c   1.000
_cell.angle_alpha   90.00
_cell.angle_beta   90.00
_cell.angle_gamma   90.00
#
_symmetry.space_group_name_H-M   'P 1'
#
loop_
_entity.id
_entity.type
_entity.pdbx_description
1 polymer ?
#
loop_
_entity_poly.entity_id
_entity_poly.type
_entity_poly.pdbx_seq_one_letter_code
_entity_poly.pdbx_strand_id
1 'polypeptide(L)'
;MADAILGADAPARKLTSSDIPHTRSVMVLEGLVADPHLDLDSQIAILAAVDETGSTTIGDLMAMLPAHPSPGQAILALIREGALIVTSTGLLDARSRVARRVKPLVGQATPPAPQTQNKGVQHLQIVSPDPDIFYASGIDRSYFVQEPRLRQRGVYLALYGSAVYVGRSGDTACRLAWGSHLRQNGLPDRIIAAVDKHQALDEAQTRTAERLAARMVIKHRELTLLNKLPAGDRLDADRYEATDRFVTAFFQRIERAGLLTPDASTRSEANTTDAVEHGRIERGFEGQVDGQLFSMDSCGVTARGRIEDGKFWVLADSQVRRDPVPSAGSAALKDRQDLLNDGGLVPADDHLLLTVDLAFETPSGAANFVAGSRVKPEIWRPMAPLGFSGPKA
;
A
#
# COMPACT_ATOMS: atom_id res chain seq x y z
N MET A 1 1.01 -89.81 5.79
CA MET A 1 0.29 -89.34 7.00
C MET A 1 -0.14 -87.92 6.68
N ALA A 2 -1.37 -87.74 6.20
CA ALA A 2 -2.51 -87.18 6.97
C ALA A 2 -2.19 -85.73 7.41
N ASP A 3 -2.88 -84.66 7.02
CA ASP A 3 -4.30 -84.48 6.73
C ASP A 3 -4.57 -83.34 5.75
N ALA A 4 -5.66 -83.48 5.00
CA ALA A 4 -6.39 -82.40 4.36
C ALA A 4 -7.52 -81.96 5.31
N ILE A 5 -7.68 -80.65 5.56
CA ILE A 5 -8.84 -80.09 6.27
C ILE A 5 -9.44 -78.93 5.45
N LEU A 6 -10.74 -79.05 5.28
CA LEU A 6 -11.71 -78.16 4.64
C LEU A 6 -11.91 -76.82 5.38
N GLY A 7 -12.21 -75.78 4.59
CA GLY A 7 -13.43 -74.96 4.70
C GLY A 7 -13.50 -73.86 5.78
N ALA A 8 -13.87 -72.64 5.36
CA ALA A 8 -15.17 -72.04 5.70
C ALA A 8 -15.25 -70.56 5.27
N ASP A 9 -16.45 -70.21 4.79
CA ASP A 9 -16.93 -68.91 4.36
C ASP A 9 -16.70 -67.76 5.36
N ALA A 10 -16.43 -66.57 4.82
CA ALA A 10 -16.64 -65.30 5.50
C ALA A 10 -17.44 -64.34 4.60
N PRO A 11 -18.53 -63.73 5.09
CA PRO A 11 -19.51 -63.03 4.27
C PRO A 11 -19.08 -61.61 3.87
N ALA A 12 -19.55 -61.21 2.69
CA ALA A 12 -19.41 -59.87 2.12
C ALA A 12 -19.94 -58.78 3.06
N ARG A 13 -19.02 -57.93 3.56
CA ARG A 13 -19.37 -56.66 4.20
C ARG A 13 -19.79 -55.64 3.13
N LYS A 14 -21.08 -55.28 3.12
CA LYS A 14 -21.57 -54.05 2.50
C LYS A 14 -20.92 -52.86 3.23
N LEU A 15 -19.95 -52.22 2.59
CA LEU A 15 -19.48 -50.90 2.99
C LEU A 15 -20.50 -49.87 2.47
N THR A 16 -21.27 -49.31 3.39
CA THR A 16 -22.04 -48.09 3.20
C THR A 16 -21.07 -46.96 2.89
N SER A 17 -21.26 -46.33 1.72
CA SER A 17 -20.58 -45.11 1.28
C SER A 17 -20.78 -44.01 2.31
N SER A 18 -19.73 -43.69 3.06
CA SER A 18 -19.70 -42.58 4.00
C SER A 18 -19.76 -41.26 3.23
N ASP A 19 -20.74 -40.42 3.59
CA ASP A 19 -20.90 -39.05 3.12
C ASP A 19 -19.60 -38.26 3.25
N ILE A 20 -19.11 -37.75 2.12
CA ILE A 20 -18.05 -36.76 2.08
C ILE A 20 -18.72 -35.42 2.42
N PRO A 21 -18.37 -34.74 3.52
CA PRO A 21 -18.93 -33.42 3.79
C PRO A 21 -18.41 -32.45 2.72
N HIS A 22 -19.31 -32.04 1.81
CA HIS A 22 -19.06 -30.90 0.95
C HIS A 22 -19.03 -29.64 1.82
N THR A 23 -17.83 -29.22 2.24
CA THR A 23 -17.57 -27.86 2.71
C THR A 23 -17.82 -26.92 1.55
N ARG A 24 -19.08 -26.49 1.43
CA ARG A 24 -19.52 -25.48 0.48
C ARG A 24 -18.80 -24.18 0.87
N SER A 25 -17.82 -23.77 0.07
CA SER A 25 -17.12 -22.50 0.24
C SER A 25 -18.15 -21.38 0.04
N VAL A 26 -18.65 -20.82 1.14
CA VAL A 26 -19.56 -19.67 1.11
C VAL A 26 -18.75 -18.47 0.65
N MET A 27 -19.15 -17.84 -0.46
CA MET A 27 -18.56 -16.58 -0.90
C MET A 27 -18.78 -15.54 0.20
N VAL A 28 -17.69 -15.05 0.78
CA VAL A 28 -17.74 -13.98 1.78
C VAL A 28 -18.05 -12.69 1.04
N LEU A 29 -19.32 -12.29 1.04
CA LEU A 29 -19.74 -10.96 0.64
C LEU A 29 -19.24 -9.96 1.69
N GLU A 30 -18.44 -9.00 1.25
CA GLU A 30 -17.90 -7.95 2.10
C GLU A 30 -19.05 -7.19 2.77
N GLY A 31 -19.11 -7.23 4.11
CA GLY A 31 -20.15 -6.58 4.92
C GLY A 31 -21.17 -7.53 5.57
N LEU A 32 -21.12 -8.84 5.28
CA LEU A 32 -21.93 -9.84 5.99
C LEU A 32 -21.15 -10.51 7.13
N VAL A 33 -21.87 -10.95 8.15
CA VAL A 33 -21.31 -11.55 9.36
C VAL A 33 -21.50 -13.05 9.26
N ALA A 34 -20.41 -13.81 9.24
CA ALA A 34 -20.46 -15.26 9.23
C ALA A 34 -20.60 -15.79 10.68
N ASP A 35 -21.83 -15.90 11.17
CA ASP A 35 -22.13 -16.46 12.51
C ASP A 35 -23.17 -17.59 12.42
N PRO A 36 -23.00 -18.73 13.14
CA PRO A 36 -23.92 -19.87 13.07
C PRO A 36 -25.33 -19.58 13.58
N HIS A 37 -25.53 -18.48 14.34
CA HIS A 37 -26.82 -18.04 14.85
C HIS A 37 -27.44 -16.92 14.01
N LEU A 38 -26.87 -16.61 12.84
CA LEU A 38 -27.32 -15.52 11.99
C LEU A 38 -27.44 -16.01 10.54
N ASP A 39 -28.66 -16.32 10.13
CA ASP A 39 -28.93 -16.56 8.71
C ASP A 39 -28.97 -15.24 7.92
N LEU A 40 -28.82 -15.36 6.60
CA LEU A 40 -28.73 -14.21 5.69
C LEU A 40 -29.98 -13.34 5.74
N ASP A 41 -31.17 -13.93 5.79
CA ASP A 41 -32.44 -13.20 5.74
C ASP A 41 -32.64 -12.41 7.04
N SER A 42 -32.32 -13.02 8.18
CA SER A 42 -32.32 -12.35 9.49
C SER A 42 -31.32 -11.19 9.53
N GLN A 43 -30.11 -11.38 8.98
CA GLN A 43 -29.11 -10.31 8.92
C GLN A 43 -29.61 -9.12 8.09
N ILE A 44 -30.18 -9.38 6.91
CA ILE A 44 -30.71 -8.34 6.02
C ILE A 44 -31.87 -7.61 6.70
N ALA A 45 -32.79 -8.34 7.33
CA ALA A 45 -33.94 -7.75 8.02
C ALA A 45 -33.52 -6.84 9.18
N ILE A 46 -32.55 -7.25 10.01
CA ILE A 46 -32.02 -6.44 11.12
C ILE A 46 -31.38 -5.16 10.57
N LEU A 47 -30.48 -5.28 9.59
CA LEU A 47 -29.76 -4.13 9.05
C LEU A 47 -30.70 -3.14 8.35
N ALA A 48 -31.68 -3.63 7.61
CA ALA A 48 -32.70 -2.79 6.97
C ALA A 48 -33.53 -2.00 7.99
N ALA A 49 -33.95 -2.64 9.09
CA ALA A 49 -34.71 -1.98 10.15
C ALA A 49 -33.92 -0.85 10.83
N VAL A 50 -32.63 -1.09 11.07
CA VAL A 50 -31.72 -0.09 11.64
C VAL A 50 -31.47 1.05 10.66
N ASP A 51 -31.31 0.76 9.36
CA ASP A 51 -31.11 1.77 8.33
C ASP A 51 -32.35 2.66 8.16
N GLU A 52 -33.55 2.08 8.20
CA GLU A 52 -34.83 2.80 8.07
C GLU A 52 -35.07 3.77 9.23
N THR A 53 -34.71 3.36 10.45
CA THR A 53 -34.96 4.15 11.68
C THR A 53 -33.76 5.00 12.11
N GLY A 54 -32.58 4.76 11.53
CA GLY A 54 -31.27 5.28 11.97
C GLY A 54 -30.77 4.68 13.29
N SER A 55 -31.68 4.35 14.21
CA SER A 55 -31.43 3.60 15.44
C SER A 55 -32.73 2.95 15.92
N THR A 56 -32.64 1.75 16.48
CA THR A 56 -33.80 1.01 17.01
C THR A 56 -33.44 0.31 18.32
N THR A 57 -34.42 -0.18 19.07
CA THR A 57 -34.17 -0.92 20.31
C THR A 57 -33.93 -2.40 20.01
N ILE A 58 -33.18 -3.09 20.88
CA ILE A 58 -32.98 -4.54 20.79
C ILE A 58 -34.34 -5.28 20.84
N GLY A 59 -35.28 -4.81 21.67
CA GLY A 59 -36.62 -5.39 21.79
C GLY A 59 -37.43 -5.32 20.49
N ASP A 60 -37.38 -4.17 19.80
CA ASP A 60 -38.07 -4.00 18.51
C ASP A 60 -37.47 -4.93 17.44
N LEU A 61 -36.13 -5.05 17.38
CA LEU A 61 -35.46 -5.98 16.47
C LEU A 61 -35.81 -7.44 16.77
N MET A 62 -35.91 -7.82 18.04
CA MET A 62 -36.35 -9.17 18.41
C MET A 62 -37.78 -9.44 17.98
N ALA A 63 -38.68 -8.47 18.11
CA ALA A 63 -40.07 -8.58 17.68
C ALA A 63 -40.21 -8.71 16.16
N MET A 64 -39.28 -8.15 15.38
CA MET A 64 -39.24 -8.28 13.91
C MET A 64 -38.81 -9.67 13.42
N LEU A 65 -38.28 -10.52 14.28
CA LEU A 65 -37.78 -11.86 13.93
C LEU A 65 -38.56 -12.99 14.64
N PRO A 66 -39.89 -13.07 14.47
CA PRO A 66 -40.72 -14.01 15.23
C PRO A 66 -40.44 -15.48 14.90
N ALA A 67 -39.86 -15.78 13.72
CA ALA A 67 -39.52 -17.12 13.29
C ALA A 67 -38.08 -17.54 13.63
N HIS A 68 -37.25 -16.62 14.14
CA HIS A 68 -35.85 -16.90 14.42
C HIS A 68 -35.71 -17.63 15.77
N PRO A 69 -34.94 -18.73 15.88
CA PRO A 69 -34.86 -19.53 17.10
C PRO A 69 -34.17 -18.81 18.27
N SER A 70 -33.35 -17.78 18.00
CA SER A 70 -32.60 -17.04 19.03
C SER A 70 -32.29 -15.60 18.58
N PRO A 71 -33.29 -14.70 18.42
CA PRO A 71 -33.08 -13.39 17.82
C PRO A 71 -32.12 -12.50 18.63
N GLY A 72 -32.08 -12.64 19.96
CA GLY A 72 -31.11 -11.92 20.80
C GLY A 72 -29.65 -12.30 20.49
N GLN A 73 -29.37 -13.59 20.21
CA GLN A 73 -28.02 -14.04 19.87
C GLN A 73 -27.59 -13.53 18.49
N ALA A 74 -28.51 -13.52 17.50
CA ALA A 74 -28.27 -12.94 16.19
C ALA A 74 -27.87 -11.45 16.26
N ILE A 75 -28.60 -10.66 17.06
CA ILE A 75 -28.31 -9.23 17.27
C ILE A 75 -26.95 -9.05 17.98
N LEU A 76 -26.66 -9.85 19.01
CA LEU A 76 -25.39 -9.81 19.72
C LEU A 76 -24.21 -10.20 18.82
N ALA A 77 -24.39 -11.15 17.90
CA ALA A 77 -23.37 -11.49 16.91
C ALA A 77 -23.03 -10.28 16.02
N LEU A 78 -24.04 -9.54 15.54
CA LEU A 78 -23.83 -8.31 14.76
C LEU A 78 -23.13 -7.19 15.55
N ILE A 79 -23.39 -7.08 16.86
CA ILE A 79 -22.68 -6.15 17.75
C ILE A 79 -21.22 -6.59 17.94
N ARG A 80 -20.99 -7.88 18.21
CA ARG A 80 -19.66 -8.45 18.43
C ARG A 80 -18.75 -8.31 17.21
N GLU A 81 -19.29 -8.53 16.01
CA GLU A 81 -18.57 -8.34 14.76
C GLU A 81 -18.52 -6.85 14.30
N GLY A 82 -19.09 -5.94 15.09
CA GLY A 82 -18.99 -4.50 14.88
C GLY A 82 -19.84 -3.95 13.72
N ALA A 83 -20.82 -4.71 13.25
CA ALA A 83 -21.82 -4.24 12.27
C ALA A 83 -22.82 -3.28 12.93
N LEU A 84 -23.16 -3.51 14.20
CA LEU A 84 -23.97 -2.63 15.04
C LEU A 84 -23.14 -2.07 16.20
N ILE A 85 -23.49 -0.85 16.64
CA ILE A 85 -22.98 -0.24 17.87
C ILE A 85 -24.13 0.02 18.83
N VAL A 86 -23.87 -0.15 20.13
CA VAL A 86 -24.83 0.19 21.18
C VAL A 86 -24.68 1.67 21.52
N THR A 87 -25.75 2.44 21.39
CA THR A 87 -25.74 3.89 21.62
C THR A 87 -26.26 4.28 23.00
N SER A 88 -26.91 3.36 23.71
CA SER A 88 -27.39 3.57 25.07
C SER A 88 -26.31 3.24 26.12
N THR A 89 -26.28 3.99 27.21
CA THR A 89 -25.42 3.70 28.38
C THR A 89 -26.16 2.75 29.34
N GLY A 90 -25.47 1.73 29.87
CA GLY A 90 -26.01 0.85 30.90
C GLY A 90 -25.87 -0.64 30.56
N LEU A 91 -26.64 -1.48 31.25
CA LEU A 91 -26.74 -2.91 30.96
C LEU A 91 -27.48 -3.12 29.63
N LEU A 92 -27.06 -4.12 28.86
CA LEU A 92 -27.76 -4.51 27.64
C LEU A 92 -29.07 -5.21 27.99
N ASP A 93 -30.17 -4.60 27.57
CA ASP A 93 -31.53 -5.08 27.74
C ASP A 93 -32.37 -4.79 26.49
N ALA A 94 -33.65 -5.15 26.51
CA ALA A 94 -34.56 -4.91 25.39
C ALA A 94 -34.75 -3.41 25.05
N ARG A 95 -34.42 -2.49 25.96
CA ARG A 95 -34.53 -1.04 25.75
C ARG A 95 -33.24 -0.42 25.21
N SER A 96 -32.15 -1.18 25.21
CA SER A 96 -30.87 -0.73 24.69
C SER A 96 -31.01 -0.39 23.22
N ARG A 97 -30.47 0.76 22.82
CA ARG A 97 -30.54 1.27 21.45
C ARG A 97 -29.31 0.85 20.68
N VAL A 98 -29.52 0.35 19.47
CA VAL A 98 -28.47 0.00 18.52
C VAL A 98 -28.58 0.86 17.28
N ALA A 99 -27.44 1.20 16.70
CA ALA A 99 -27.34 1.89 15.43
C ALA A 99 -26.33 1.16 14.54
N ARG A 100 -26.47 1.31 13.22
CA ARG A 100 -25.49 0.73 12.29
C ARG A 100 -24.16 1.44 12.50
N ARG A 101 -23.07 0.68 12.54
CA ARG A 101 -21.74 1.27 12.46
C ARG A 101 -21.57 1.83 11.05
N VAL A 102 -21.99 3.08 10.85
CA VAL A 102 -21.65 3.81 9.63
C VAL A 102 -20.13 3.95 9.66
N LYS A 103 -19.43 3.12 8.90
CA LYS A 103 -18.07 3.44 8.46
C LYS A 103 -18.26 4.80 7.80
N PRO A 104 -17.78 5.91 8.38
CA PRO A 104 -18.21 7.23 7.93
C PRO A 104 -17.93 7.32 6.44
N LEU A 105 -19.00 7.54 5.66
CA LEU A 105 -18.84 8.06 4.31
C LEU A 105 -18.09 9.38 4.52
N VAL A 106 -16.83 9.39 4.09
CA VAL A 106 -15.99 10.58 4.06
C VAL A 106 -16.80 11.71 3.42
N GLY A 107 -17.20 12.74 4.20
CA GLY A 107 -17.69 13.98 3.61
C GLY A 107 -18.93 14.68 4.18
N GLN A 108 -19.53 14.28 5.31
CA GLN A 108 -20.56 15.13 5.95
C GLN A 108 -20.21 15.48 7.39
N ALA A 109 -19.49 16.60 7.54
CA ALA A 109 -19.29 17.26 8.81
C ALA A 109 -20.57 18.00 9.21
N THR A 110 -21.25 17.49 10.24
CA THR A 110 -22.22 18.30 10.99
C THR A 110 -21.47 19.46 11.63
N PRO A 111 -21.94 20.72 11.50
CA PRO A 111 -21.28 21.85 12.15
C PRO A 111 -21.27 21.63 13.67
N PRO A 112 -20.13 21.77 14.35
CA PRO A 112 -20.07 21.62 15.80
C PRO A 112 -20.94 22.70 16.45
N ALA A 113 -21.76 22.27 17.42
CA ALA A 113 -22.48 23.18 18.29
C ALA A 113 -21.53 24.23 18.89
N PRO A 114 -21.96 25.49 19.07
CA PRO A 114 -21.12 26.56 19.57
C PRO A 114 -20.54 26.17 20.93
N GLN A 115 -19.24 25.89 20.95
CA GLN A 115 -18.52 25.55 22.17
C GLN A 115 -18.53 26.79 23.07
N THR A 116 -19.09 26.65 24.26
CA THR A 116 -19.04 27.64 25.32
C THR A 116 -17.58 27.97 25.64
N GLN A 117 -17.20 29.22 25.37
CA GLN A 117 -15.85 29.73 25.64
C GLN A 117 -15.60 29.71 27.15
N ASN A 118 -15.00 28.64 27.64
CA ASN A 118 -14.50 28.58 29.01
C ASN A 118 -13.32 29.56 29.13
N LYS A 119 -13.44 30.52 30.04
CA LYS A 119 -12.34 31.43 30.42
C LYS A 119 -11.27 30.62 31.18
N GLY A 120 -10.16 30.36 30.52
CA GLY A 120 -8.99 29.63 31.07
C GLY A 120 -7.93 29.45 29.99
N VAL A 121 -6.71 29.03 30.38
CA VAL A 121 -5.64 28.67 29.44
C VAL A 121 -6.11 27.47 28.61
N GLN A 122 -6.33 27.68 27.32
CA GLN A 122 -6.74 26.63 26.40
C GLN A 122 -5.50 25.95 25.82
N HIS A 123 -5.34 24.66 26.08
CA HIS A 123 -4.30 23.86 25.48
C HIS A 123 -4.79 23.35 24.12
N LEU A 124 -4.19 23.83 23.03
CA LEU A 124 -4.45 23.32 21.69
C LEU A 124 -3.66 22.02 21.51
N GLN A 125 -4.34 20.87 21.51
CA GLN A 125 -3.71 19.63 21.12
C GLN A 125 -3.55 19.59 19.60
N ILE A 126 -2.32 19.85 19.14
CA ILE A 126 -1.93 19.60 17.75
C ILE A 126 -1.60 18.12 17.64
N VAL A 127 -2.52 17.33 17.08
CA VAL A 127 -2.30 15.91 16.81
C VAL A 127 -1.67 15.79 15.43
N SER A 128 -0.34 15.65 15.38
CA SER A 128 0.40 15.28 14.16
C SER A 128 0.86 13.83 14.24
N PRO A 129 0.90 13.08 13.13
CA PRO A 129 1.40 11.71 13.15
C PRO A 129 2.83 11.61 13.68
N ASP A 130 3.10 10.69 14.61
CA ASP A 130 4.43 10.38 15.14
C ASP A 130 4.70 8.88 15.04
N PRO A 131 5.79 8.42 14.38
CA PRO A 131 6.03 7.00 14.18
C PRO A 131 6.33 6.24 15.47
N ASP A 132 5.57 5.18 15.70
CA ASP A 132 5.87 4.12 16.64
C ASP A 132 6.44 2.93 15.87
N ILE A 133 7.67 2.53 16.21
CA ILE A 133 8.47 1.66 15.36
C ILE A 133 8.64 0.30 16.03
N PHE A 134 8.38 -0.75 15.26
CA PHE A 134 8.50 -2.14 15.65
C PHE A 134 9.39 -2.87 14.65
N TYR A 135 10.23 -3.80 15.10
CA TYR A 135 11.05 -4.59 14.18
C TYR A 135 11.27 -6.00 14.73
N ALA A 136 11.47 -6.94 13.82
CA ALA A 136 11.76 -8.34 14.11
C ALA A 136 12.52 -8.97 12.93
N SER A 137 13.11 -10.15 13.14
CA SER A 137 13.60 -10.95 12.01
C SER A 137 12.41 -11.43 11.16
N GLY A 138 12.61 -11.69 9.86
CA GLY A 138 11.54 -12.21 9.01
C GLY A 138 11.06 -13.61 9.42
N ILE A 139 11.88 -14.41 10.10
CA ILE A 139 11.45 -15.70 10.69
C ILE A 139 10.42 -15.50 11.82
N ASP A 140 10.51 -14.37 12.53
CA ASP A 140 9.69 -14.02 13.69
C ASP A 140 8.46 -13.18 13.32
N ARG A 141 8.16 -13.03 12.02
CA ARG A 141 7.08 -12.16 11.55
C ARG A 141 5.69 -12.49 12.12
N SER A 142 5.46 -13.73 12.57
CA SER A 142 4.18 -14.13 13.19
C SER A 142 3.94 -13.41 14.54
N TYR A 143 5.00 -12.98 15.23
CA TYR A 143 4.89 -12.26 16.50
C TYR A 143 4.26 -10.87 16.35
N PHE A 144 4.29 -10.25 15.16
CA PHE A 144 3.65 -8.95 14.93
C PHE A 144 2.13 -8.96 15.24
N VAL A 145 1.44 -10.09 15.14
CA VAL A 145 0.00 -10.22 15.45
C VAL A 145 -0.29 -10.12 16.96
N GLN A 146 0.72 -10.36 17.79
CA GLN A 146 0.63 -10.25 19.25
C GLN A 146 0.74 -8.80 19.73
N GLU A 147 1.22 -7.88 18.88
CA GLU A 147 1.38 -6.47 19.21
C GLU A 147 0.10 -5.68 18.84
N PRO A 148 -0.76 -5.30 19.81
CA PRO A 148 -2.02 -4.65 19.51
C PRO A 148 -1.83 -3.27 18.86
N ARG A 149 -0.72 -2.57 19.14
CA ARG A 149 -0.46 -1.24 18.58
C ARG A 149 -0.22 -1.27 17.07
N LEU A 150 0.11 -2.43 16.49
CA LEU A 150 0.27 -2.60 15.04
C LEU A 150 -1.03 -2.91 14.30
N ARG A 151 -2.16 -3.13 15.00
CA ARG A 151 -3.48 -3.38 14.40
C ARG A 151 -4.16 -2.10 13.91
N GLN A 152 -3.42 -1.35 13.12
CA GLN A 152 -3.84 -0.07 12.55
C GLN A 152 -3.06 0.22 11.26
N ARG A 153 -3.36 1.38 10.68
CA ARG A 153 -2.70 1.89 9.47
C ARG A 153 -1.22 2.17 9.73
N GLY A 154 -0.40 1.78 8.76
CA GLY A 154 1.04 1.96 8.86
C GLY A 154 1.76 1.59 7.57
N VAL A 155 3.06 1.82 7.60
CA VAL A 155 4.02 1.45 6.56
C VAL A 155 5.05 0.49 7.12
N TYR A 156 5.63 -0.33 6.26
CA TYR A 156 6.68 -1.27 6.66
C TYR A 156 7.72 -1.44 5.56
N LEU A 157 8.91 -1.85 5.99
CA LEU A 157 10.05 -2.24 5.19
C LEU A 157 10.31 -3.72 5.46
N ALA A 158 10.50 -4.51 4.41
CA ALA A 158 11.03 -5.87 4.50
C ALA A 158 12.36 -5.91 3.77
N LEU A 159 13.43 -6.20 4.51
CA LEU A 159 14.81 -6.16 4.04
C LEU A 159 15.27 -7.58 3.66
N TYR A 160 15.92 -7.68 2.51
CA TYR A 160 16.53 -8.89 1.93
C TYR A 160 17.95 -8.51 1.51
N GLY A 161 18.87 -8.47 2.46
CA GLY A 161 20.19 -7.87 2.32
C GLY A 161 20.08 -6.36 2.04
N SER A 162 20.59 -5.93 0.87
CA SER A 162 20.46 -4.54 0.40
C SER A 162 19.14 -4.27 -0.32
N ALA A 163 18.35 -5.30 -0.63
CA ALA A 163 17.09 -5.12 -1.33
C ALA A 163 15.94 -4.90 -0.34
N VAL A 164 15.06 -3.93 -0.58
CA VAL A 164 14.01 -3.54 0.35
C VAL A 164 12.66 -3.49 -0.35
N TYR A 165 11.69 -4.23 0.18
CA TYR A 165 10.29 -4.07 -0.18
C TYR A 165 9.64 -3.05 0.76
N VAL A 166 8.94 -2.06 0.19
CA VAL A 166 8.17 -1.08 0.95
C VAL A 166 6.69 -1.36 0.77
N GLY A 167 5.95 -1.45 1.86
CA GLY A 167 4.52 -1.68 1.81
C GLY A 167 3.73 -0.90 2.85
N ARG A 168 2.42 -0.94 2.69
CA ARG A 168 1.45 -0.42 3.67
C ARG A 168 0.38 -1.44 4.04
N SER A 169 -0.38 -1.12 5.08
CA SER A 169 -1.62 -1.84 5.42
C SER A 169 -2.61 -0.98 6.19
N GLY A 170 -3.88 -1.37 6.19
CA GLY A 170 -4.89 -0.90 7.16
C GLY A 170 -4.83 -1.62 8.50
N ASP A 171 -4.29 -2.84 8.50
CA ASP A 171 -3.93 -3.65 9.66
C ASP A 171 -2.50 -4.15 9.45
N THR A 172 -1.54 -3.42 10.01
CA THR A 172 -0.11 -3.66 9.77
C THR A 172 0.33 -5.00 10.36
N ALA A 173 -0.16 -5.34 11.56
CA ALA A 173 0.12 -6.61 12.22
C ALA A 173 -0.25 -7.83 11.35
N CYS A 174 -1.50 -7.90 10.89
CA CYS A 174 -1.98 -9.02 10.08
C CYS A 174 -1.26 -9.12 8.73
N ARG A 175 -0.97 -7.97 8.10
CA ARG A 175 -0.28 -7.92 6.81
C ARG A 175 1.15 -8.45 6.89
N LEU A 176 1.86 -8.16 7.98
CA LEU A 176 3.24 -8.63 8.18
C LEU A 176 3.31 -10.12 8.52
N ALA A 177 2.41 -10.61 9.37
CA ALA A 177 2.41 -12.02 9.76
C ALA A 177 2.02 -12.95 8.60
N TRP A 178 0.99 -12.57 7.84
CA TRP A 178 0.32 -13.47 6.90
C TRP A 178 0.41 -13.03 5.43
N GLY A 179 1.03 -11.89 5.15
CA GLY A 179 1.23 -11.42 3.77
C GLY A 179 2.07 -12.39 2.94
N SER A 180 1.48 -12.94 1.88
CA SER A 180 2.18 -13.80 0.92
C SER A 180 3.25 -13.05 0.11
N HIS A 181 3.04 -11.76 -0.14
CA HIS A 181 3.99 -10.88 -0.83
C HIS A 181 5.39 -10.84 -0.17
N LEU A 182 5.47 -10.97 1.16
CA LEU A 182 6.74 -11.04 1.90
C LEU A 182 7.52 -12.35 1.69
N ARG A 183 6.96 -13.32 0.95
CA ARG A 183 7.65 -14.56 0.60
C ARG A 183 8.05 -14.62 -0.88
N GLN A 184 7.62 -13.66 -1.69
CA GLN A 184 7.89 -13.65 -3.13
C GLN A 184 9.38 -13.51 -3.46
N ASN A 185 10.14 -12.89 -2.56
CA ASN A 185 11.58 -12.67 -2.70
C ASN A 185 12.41 -13.47 -1.67
N GLY A 186 11.85 -14.57 -1.16
CA GLY A 186 12.44 -15.34 -0.04
C GLY A 186 11.95 -14.87 1.33
N LEU A 187 12.66 -15.24 2.39
CA LEU A 187 12.39 -14.75 3.75
C LEU A 187 13.16 -13.44 3.98
N PRO A 188 12.53 -12.38 4.49
CA PRO A 188 13.24 -11.16 4.87
C PRO A 188 14.25 -11.45 5.98
N ASP A 189 15.44 -10.84 5.95
CA ASP A 189 16.35 -10.84 7.08
C ASP A 189 15.72 -10.09 8.27
N ARG A 190 15.05 -8.97 7.95
CA ARG A 190 14.48 -8.05 8.92
C ARG A 190 13.20 -7.41 8.38
N ILE A 191 12.22 -7.25 9.25
CA ILE A 191 11.00 -6.48 8.98
C ILE A 191 10.97 -5.32 9.97
N ILE A 192 10.69 -4.12 9.47
CA ILE A 192 10.58 -2.89 10.24
C ILE A 192 9.24 -2.25 9.91
N ALA A 193 8.42 -1.98 10.91
CA ALA A 193 7.08 -1.41 10.76
C ALA A 193 6.96 -0.10 11.52
N ALA A 194 6.23 0.86 10.96
CA ALA A 194 5.88 2.11 11.61
C ALA A 194 4.38 2.35 11.51
N VAL A 195 3.76 2.61 12.66
CA VAL A 195 2.37 3.06 12.80
C VAL A 195 2.34 4.41 13.50
N ASP A 196 1.21 5.10 13.46
CA ASP A 196 1.08 6.36 14.20
C ASP A 196 0.72 6.12 15.67
N LYS A 197 1.49 6.71 16.59
CA LYS A 197 1.19 6.68 18.03
C LYS A 197 -0.18 7.25 18.35
N HIS A 198 -0.64 8.22 17.56
CA HIS A 198 -1.89 8.94 17.78
C HIS A 198 -3.05 8.46 16.87
N GLN A 199 -2.82 7.45 16.03
CA GLN A 199 -3.79 6.93 15.06
C GLN A 199 -4.40 8.00 14.14
N ALA A 200 -3.65 9.06 13.85
CA ALA A 200 -4.06 10.18 13.01
C ALA A 200 -3.86 9.90 11.51
N LEU A 201 -3.02 8.91 11.14
CA LEU A 201 -2.86 8.48 9.75
C LEU A 201 -4.16 7.88 9.20
N ASP A 202 -4.73 8.55 8.20
CA ASP A 202 -5.81 7.99 7.40
C ASP A 202 -5.29 7.21 6.19
N GLU A 203 -6.19 6.69 5.36
CA GLU A 203 -5.80 5.84 4.23
C GLU A 203 -5.01 6.57 3.15
N ALA A 204 -5.37 7.83 2.85
CA ALA A 204 -4.68 8.64 1.85
C ALA A 204 -3.26 9.03 2.32
N GLN A 205 -3.12 9.39 3.60
CA GLN A 205 -1.82 9.63 4.20
C GLN A 205 -0.99 8.35 4.23
N THR A 206 -1.58 7.19 4.50
CA THR A 206 -0.86 5.92 4.51
C THR A 206 -0.34 5.53 3.12
N ARG A 207 -1.12 5.75 2.05
CA ARG A 207 -0.67 5.57 0.65
C ARG A 207 0.47 6.53 0.31
N THR A 208 0.34 7.78 0.73
CA THR A 208 1.37 8.79 0.52
C THR A 208 2.65 8.47 1.29
N ALA A 209 2.53 8.01 2.54
CA ALA A 209 3.65 7.57 3.37
C ALA A 209 4.39 6.38 2.74
N GLU A 210 3.67 5.41 2.15
CA GLU A 210 4.27 4.30 1.40
C GLU A 210 5.14 4.79 0.24
N ARG A 211 4.65 5.76 -0.54
CA ARG A 211 5.41 6.38 -1.64
C ARG A 211 6.64 7.13 -1.11
N LEU A 212 6.48 7.94 -0.08
CA LEU A 212 7.60 8.71 0.50
C LEU A 212 8.67 7.77 1.08
N ALA A 213 8.26 6.70 1.77
CA ALA A 213 9.18 5.68 2.27
C ALA A 213 9.94 4.98 1.14
N ALA A 214 9.27 4.63 0.03
CA ALA A 214 9.91 4.07 -1.14
C ALA A 214 10.94 5.03 -1.77
N ARG A 215 10.66 6.34 -1.79
CA ARG A 215 11.63 7.36 -2.24
C ARG A 215 12.83 7.48 -1.31
N MET A 216 12.62 7.37 0.00
CA MET A 216 13.72 7.35 0.97
C MET A 216 14.65 6.15 0.74
N VAL A 217 14.09 4.97 0.42
CA VAL A 217 14.86 3.79 0.03
C VAL A 217 15.65 4.05 -1.27
N ILE A 218 15.02 4.61 -2.31
CA ILE A 218 15.71 4.91 -3.60
C ILE A 218 16.87 5.89 -3.41
N LYS A 219 16.71 6.89 -2.52
CA LYS A 219 17.77 7.87 -2.22
C LYS A 219 18.91 7.29 -1.38
N HIS A 220 18.69 6.15 -0.71
CA HIS A 220 19.68 5.54 0.16
C HIS A 220 20.71 4.77 -0.67
N ARG A 221 22.00 5.09 -0.51
CA ARG A 221 23.08 4.59 -1.39
C ARG A 221 23.27 3.07 -1.35
N GLU A 222 22.97 2.44 -0.22
CA GLU A 222 23.21 1.01 0.00
C GLU A 222 21.95 0.15 -0.18
N LEU A 223 20.80 0.75 -0.50
CA LEU A 223 19.54 0.03 -0.59
C LEU A 223 18.99 0.06 -2.01
N THR A 224 18.24 -0.98 -2.38
CA THR A 224 17.57 -1.10 -3.68
C THR A 224 16.10 -1.42 -3.45
N LEU A 225 15.21 -0.60 -4.00
CA LEU A 225 13.77 -0.84 -3.89
C LEU A 225 13.36 -2.05 -4.76
N LEU A 226 12.71 -3.04 -4.14
CA LEU A 226 12.26 -4.28 -4.81
C LEU A 226 10.95 -4.09 -5.58
N ASN A 227 10.00 -3.37 -5.01
CA ASN A 227 8.72 -3.10 -5.66
C ASN A 227 8.77 -1.82 -6.51
N LYS A 228 7.84 -1.70 -7.44
CA LYS A 228 7.68 -0.44 -8.20
C LYS A 228 7.31 0.70 -7.25
N LEU A 229 7.75 1.91 -7.59
CA LEU A 229 7.42 3.12 -6.83
C LEU A 229 5.89 3.24 -6.64
N PRO A 230 5.37 3.21 -5.40
CA PRO A 230 3.94 3.35 -5.11
C PRO A 230 3.41 4.70 -5.59
N ALA A 231 2.15 4.74 -6.04
CA ALA A 231 1.56 5.97 -6.55
C ALA A 231 1.32 7.05 -5.49
N GLY A 232 1.03 6.64 -4.25
CA GLY A 232 0.51 7.56 -3.22
C GLY A 232 -0.89 8.08 -3.56
N ASP A 233 -1.39 8.95 -2.69
CA ASP A 233 -2.60 9.74 -2.94
C ASP A 233 -2.24 11.24 -3.01
N ARG A 234 -3.20 12.06 -3.43
CA ARG A 234 -3.08 13.52 -3.36
C ARG A 234 -3.56 14.00 -2.01
N LEU A 235 -2.72 14.79 -1.34
CA LEU A 235 -3.01 15.43 -0.06
C LEU A 235 -2.94 16.94 -0.24
N ASP A 236 -3.68 17.70 0.58
CA ASP A 236 -3.39 19.11 0.79
C ASP A 236 -2.02 19.30 1.47
N ALA A 237 -1.53 20.54 1.45
CA ALA A 237 -0.17 20.88 1.90
C ALA A 237 0.09 20.46 3.36
N ASP A 238 -0.83 20.78 4.28
CA ASP A 238 -0.66 20.51 5.72
C ASP A 238 -0.60 19.00 5.98
N ARG A 239 -1.48 18.23 5.33
CA ARG A 239 -1.50 16.77 5.47
C ARG A 239 -0.30 16.10 4.81
N TYR A 240 0.17 16.64 3.69
CA TYR A 240 1.39 16.17 3.05
C TYR A 240 2.60 16.40 3.96
N GLU A 241 2.77 17.60 4.49
CA GLU A 241 3.88 17.96 5.39
C GLU A 241 3.86 17.10 6.67
N ALA A 242 2.68 16.87 7.26
CA ALA A 242 2.55 15.98 8.40
C ALA A 242 2.96 14.53 8.08
N THR A 243 2.62 14.04 6.88
CA THR A 243 3.00 12.70 6.41
C THR A 243 4.49 12.60 6.11
N ASP A 244 5.08 13.64 5.51
CA ASP A 244 6.50 13.72 5.24
C ASP A 244 7.33 13.74 6.53
N ARG A 245 6.91 14.54 7.52
CA ARG A 245 7.52 14.53 8.86
C ARG A 245 7.47 13.16 9.52
N PHE A 246 6.35 12.45 9.40
CA PHE A 246 6.20 11.09 9.92
C PHE A 246 7.22 10.13 9.27
N VAL A 247 7.32 10.12 7.94
CA VAL A 247 8.24 9.23 7.22
C VAL A 247 9.71 9.62 7.48
N THR A 248 10.02 10.91 7.50
CA THR A 248 11.37 11.41 7.81
C THR A 248 11.79 11.01 9.22
N ALA A 249 10.92 11.20 10.22
CA ALA A 249 11.19 10.76 11.59
C ALA A 249 11.34 9.24 11.70
N PHE A 250 10.58 8.47 10.92
CA PHE A 250 10.71 7.02 10.84
C PHE A 250 12.11 6.62 10.35
N PHE A 251 12.55 7.13 9.19
CA PHE A 251 13.86 6.82 8.62
C PHE A 251 15.03 7.27 9.52
N GLN A 252 14.96 8.47 10.10
CA GLN A 252 15.98 8.96 11.02
C GLN A 252 16.15 8.05 12.26
N ARG A 253 15.05 7.53 12.82
CA ARG A 253 15.09 6.66 14.01
C ARG A 253 15.68 5.29 13.68
N ILE A 254 15.31 4.70 12.54
CA ILE A 254 15.82 3.37 12.13
C ILE A 254 17.27 3.43 11.67
N GLU A 255 17.70 4.53 11.05
CA GLU A 255 19.09 4.74 10.66
C GLU A 255 19.98 4.94 11.89
N ARG A 256 19.56 5.79 12.85
CA ARG A 256 20.28 5.95 14.13
C ARG A 256 20.38 4.66 14.93
N ALA A 257 19.40 3.77 14.80
CA ALA A 257 19.40 2.47 15.44
C ALA A 257 20.19 1.39 14.66
N GLY A 258 20.80 1.73 13.51
CA GLY A 258 21.54 0.79 12.67
C GLY A 258 20.67 -0.30 12.05
N LEU A 259 19.35 -0.07 11.92
CA LEU A 259 18.41 -1.10 11.47
C LEU A 259 18.40 -1.27 9.94
N LEU A 260 18.91 -0.28 9.19
CA LEU A 260 19.00 -0.30 7.72
C LEU A 260 20.27 -0.96 7.18
N THR A 261 21.27 -1.17 8.03
CA THR A 261 22.52 -1.80 7.60
C THR A 261 22.28 -3.29 7.36
N PRO A 262 22.62 -3.83 6.17
CA PRO A 262 22.53 -5.25 5.90
C PRO A 262 23.38 -6.02 6.91
N ASP A 263 22.81 -7.04 7.54
CA ASP A 263 23.56 -7.88 8.48
C ASP A 263 24.66 -8.61 7.70
N ALA A 264 25.92 -8.26 7.93
CA ALA A 264 27.05 -8.92 7.25
C ALA A 264 27.10 -10.42 7.54
N SER A 265 26.46 -10.82 8.64
CA SER A 265 26.44 -12.16 9.23
C SER A 265 25.62 -13.19 8.42
N THR A 266 24.65 -12.78 7.59
CA THR A 266 23.76 -13.70 6.85
C THR A 266 24.14 -13.90 5.37
N ARG A 267 25.25 -13.30 4.90
CA ARG A 267 25.72 -13.45 3.50
C ARG A 267 26.35 -14.80 3.16
N SER A 268 26.45 -15.72 4.12
CA SER A 268 26.99 -17.05 3.92
C SER A 268 25.83 -18.06 3.92
N GLU A 269 25.23 -18.33 2.76
CA GLU A 269 24.68 -19.65 2.34
C GLU A 269 23.62 -19.62 1.22
N ALA A 270 22.98 -18.49 0.90
CA ALA A 270 21.92 -18.47 -0.12
C ALA A 270 22.41 -17.90 -1.47
N ASN A 271 23.17 -18.70 -2.22
CA ASN A 271 23.42 -18.44 -3.64
C ASN A 271 22.52 -19.35 -4.50
N THR A 272 22.13 -18.83 -5.67
CA THR A 272 21.48 -19.47 -6.84
C THR A 272 20.01 -19.88 -6.72
N THR A 273 19.09 -19.15 -7.38
CA THR A 273 18.47 -19.51 -8.68
C THR A 273 17.40 -18.49 -9.13
N ASP A 274 17.33 -18.31 -10.45
CA ASP A 274 16.21 -17.85 -11.29
C ASP A 274 15.76 -16.37 -11.25
N ALA A 275 16.45 -15.59 -12.08
CA ALA A 275 15.92 -14.37 -12.66
C ALA A 275 14.69 -14.69 -13.53
N VAL A 276 13.53 -14.23 -13.08
CA VAL A 276 12.27 -14.32 -13.81
C VAL A 276 12.27 -13.30 -14.94
N GLU A 277 12.40 -13.78 -16.17
CA GLU A 277 12.11 -13.08 -17.41
C GLU A 277 10.70 -12.44 -17.36
N HIS A 278 10.61 -11.12 -17.49
CA HIS A 278 9.37 -10.42 -17.81
C HIS A 278 9.61 -9.43 -18.96
N GLY A 279 9.04 -9.78 -20.12
CA GLY A 279 8.28 -8.81 -20.93
C GLY A 279 9.04 -7.93 -21.92
N ARG A 280 9.30 -8.48 -23.11
CA ARG A 280 9.25 -7.83 -24.44
C ARG A 280 9.63 -6.34 -24.49
N ILE A 281 10.93 -6.09 -24.50
CA ILE A 281 11.56 -4.81 -24.88
C ILE A 281 11.19 -4.52 -26.35
N GLU A 282 10.55 -3.37 -26.61
CA GLU A 282 10.42 -2.83 -27.97
C GLU A 282 11.83 -2.66 -28.55
N ARG A 283 12.06 -3.10 -29.80
CA ARG A 283 13.35 -3.04 -30.52
C ARG A 283 13.79 -1.58 -30.81
N GLY A 284 14.05 -0.80 -29.77
CA GLY A 284 14.36 0.63 -29.86
C GLY A 284 15.81 1.01 -29.60
N PHE A 285 16.62 0.08 -29.08
CA PHE A 285 18.01 0.37 -28.66
C PHE A 285 19.09 -0.23 -29.58
N GLU A 286 18.72 -0.91 -30.67
CA GLU A 286 19.69 -1.52 -31.58
C GLU A 286 20.46 -0.43 -32.36
N GLY A 287 21.62 -0.03 -31.81
CA GLY A 287 22.60 0.85 -32.46
C GLY A 287 23.05 2.08 -31.67
N GLN A 288 22.48 2.35 -30.49
CA GLN A 288 22.93 3.45 -29.64
C GLN A 288 24.05 3.02 -28.68
N VAL A 289 25.07 3.85 -28.55
CA VAL A 289 26.24 3.58 -27.72
C VAL A 289 25.98 4.11 -26.31
N ASP A 290 26.34 3.32 -25.31
CA ASP A 290 26.32 3.73 -23.91
C ASP A 290 27.17 5.00 -23.69
N GLY A 291 26.64 5.97 -22.95
CA GLY A 291 27.24 7.30 -22.77
C GLY A 291 26.98 8.31 -23.90
N GLN A 292 26.26 7.95 -24.96
CA GLN A 292 25.90 8.90 -26.01
C GLN A 292 24.95 9.99 -25.49
N LEU A 293 25.29 11.25 -25.73
CA LEU A 293 24.47 12.42 -25.36
C LEU A 293 23.47 12.76 -26.46
N PHE A 294 22.27 13.14 -26.05
CA PHE A 294 21.15 13.55 -26.90
C PHE A 294 20.64 14.92 -26.48
N SER A 295 20.20 15.69 -27.46
CA SER A 295 19.46 16.94 -27.27
C SER A 295 18.07 16.81 -27.89
N MET A 296 17.07 17.34 -27.22
CA MET A 296 15.72 17.51 -27.74
C MET A 296 15.36 18.99 -27.74
N ASP A 297 14.76 19.44 -28.82
CA ASP A 297 14.09 20.74 -28.93
C ASP A 297 12.69 20.48 -29.48
N SER A 298 11.67 20.73 -28.65
CA SER A 298 10.28 20.48 -29.00
C SER A 298 9.33 21.30 -28.16
N CYS A 299 8.24 21.77 -28.76
CA CYS A 299 7.18 22.50 -28.06
C CYS A 299 7.70 23.71 -27.24
N GLY A 300 8.78 24.34 -27.70
CA GLY A 300 9.41 25.48 -27.03
C GLY A 300 10.26 25.14 -25.81
N VAL A 301 10.58 23.86 -25.58
CA VAL A 301 11.49 23.45 -24.49
C VAL A 301 12.69 22.69 -25.02
N THR A 302 13.84 22.91 -24.38
CA THR A 302 15.10 22.20 -24.67
C THR A 302 15.48 21.27 -23.53
N ALA A 303 15.81 20.02 -23.85
CA ALA A 303 16.27 19.04 -22.87
C ALA A 303 17.48 18.25 -23.36
N ARG A 304 18.24 17.71 -22.39
CA ARG A 304 19.38 16.84 -22.65
C ARG A 304 19.12 15.46 -22.06
N GLY A 305 19.61 14.43 -22.74
CA GLY A 305 19.56 13.07 -22.23
C GLY A 305 20.82 12.28 -22.55
N ARG A 306 20.98 11.15 -21.89
CA ARG A 306 22.05 10.18 -22.16
C ARG A 306 21.54 8.76 -22.01
N ILE A 307 22.16 7.83 -22.70
CA ILE A 307 21.93 6.40 -22.46
C ILE A 307 23.01 5.93 -21.50
N GLU A 308 22.60 5.31 -20.40
CA GLU A 308 23.50 4.72 -19.42
C GLU A 308 22.82 3.47 -18.82
N ASP A 309 23.52 2.34 -18.78
CA ASP A 309 23.04 1.07 -18.25
C ASP A 309 21.73 0.58 -18.89
N GLY A 310 21.59 0.80 -20.21
CA GLY A 310 20.39 0.40 -20.96
C GLY A 310 19.13 1.24 -20.64
N LYS A 311 19.27 2.34 -19.90
CA LYS A 311 18.20 3.29 -19.61
C LYS A 311 18.45 4.62 -20.29
N PHE A 312 17.37 5.35 -20.56
CA PHE A 312 17.43 6.70 -21.08
C PHE A 312 17.28 7.71 -19.95
N TRP A 313 18.34 8.42 -19.63
CA TRP A 313 18.36 9.44 -18.59
C TRP A 313 18.08 10.81 -19.18
N VAL A 314 17.14 11.56 -18.60
CA VAL A 314 16.98 13.01 -18.84
C VAL A 314 17.78 13.73 -17.77
N LEU A 315 18.69 14.61 -18.20
CA LEU A 315 19.64 15.26 -17.32
C LEU A 315 19.00 16.46 -16.60
N ALA A 316 19.51 16.78 -15.42
CA ALA A 316 19.22 18.03 -14.73
C ALA A 316 19.49 19.25 -15.64
N ASP A 317 18.82 20.35 -15.29
CA ASP A 317 18.71 21.60 -16.06
C ASP A 317 17.95 21.46 -17.40
N SER A 318 17.34 20.30 -17.67
CA SER A 318 16.45 20.14 -18.81
C SER A 318 15.15 20.91 -18.60
N GLN A 319 14.70 21.60 -19.65
CA GLN A 319 13.43 22.31 -19.65
C GLN A 319 12.30 21.34 -19.97
N VAL A 320 11.22 21.42 -19.22
CA VAL A 320 10.05 20.57 -19.30
C VAL A 320 8.83 21.45 -19.50
N ARG A 321 8.03 21.20 -20.55
CA ARG A 321 6.90 22.08 -20.94
C ARG A 321 5.97 22.30 -19.75
N ARG A 322 5.55 23.53 -19.43
CA ARG A 322 4.74 23.81 -18.22
C ARG A 322 3.40 23.09 -18.17
N ASP A 323 2.60 23.26 -19.22
CA ASP A 323 1.23 22.74 -19.32
C ASP A 323 1.18 21.50 -20.23
N PRO A 324 1.18 20.28 -19.67
CA PRO A 324 1.09 19.07 -20.47
C PRO A 324 -0.36 18.84 -20.94
N VAL A 325 -0.50 18.20 -22.09
CA VAL A 325 -1.81 17.79 -22.63
C VAL A 325 -2.10 16.32 -22.33
N PRO A 326 -3.37 15.89 -22.30
CA PRO A 326 -3.74 14.50 -21.98
C PRO A 326 -3.06 13.43 -22.86
N SER A 327 -2.64 13.80 -24.08
CA SER A 327 -1.96 12.87 -24.99
C SER A 327 -0.57 12.43 -24.50
N ALA A 328 0.05 13.13 -23.54
CA ALA A 328 1.35 12.75 -22.97
C ALA A 328 1.35 11.35 -22.34
N GLY A 329 0.18 10.82 -22.00
CA GLY A 329 0.03 9.56 -21.30
C GLY A 329 0.01 9.73 -19.78
N SER A 330 -0.76 8.89 -19.10
CA SER A 330 -0.99 8.99 -17.66
C SER A 330 0.28 8.81 -16.83
N ALA A 331 1.23 7.98 -17.27
CA ALA A 331 2.51 7.79 -16.61
C ALA A 331 3.33 9.08 -16.57
N ALA A 332 3.56 9.70 -17.73
CA ALA A 332 4.30 10.96 -17.84
C ALA A 332 3.64 12.10 -17.04
N LEU A 333 2.30 12.22 -17.10
CA LEU A 333 1.57 13.22 -16.34
C LEU A 333 1.73 13.03 -14.83
N LYS A 334 1.71 11.78 -14.37
CA LYS A 334 1.90 11.44 -12.97
C LYS A 334 3.32 11.77 -12.50
N ASP A 335 4.35 11.31 -13.24
CA ASP A 335 5.75 11.54 -12.89
C ASP A 335 6.06 13.04 -12.78
N ARG A 336 5.48 13.87 -13.66
CA ARG A 336 5.61 15.32 -13.62
C ARG A 336 4.97 15.93 -12.38
N GLN A 337 3.75 15.52 -12.04
CA GLN A 337 3.08 16.02 -10.83
C GLN A 337 3.85 15.62 -9.56
N ASP A 338 4.38 14.41 -9.56
CA ASP A 338 5.16 13.84 -8.47
C ASP A 338 6.48 14.61 -8.27
N LEU A 339 7.15 15.03 -9.35
CA LEU A 339 8.37 15.84 -9.29
C LEU A 339 8.11 17.31 -8.96
N LEU A 340 6.98 17.88 -9.40
CA LEU A 340 6.56 19.23 -9.00
C LEU A 340 6.36 19.34 -7.48
N ASN A 341 5.78 18.31 -6.88
CA ASN A 341 5.56 18.29 -5.43
C ASN A 341 6.86 18.10 -4.63
N ASP A 342 7.87 17.45 -5.23
CA ASP A 342 9.14 17.11 -4.58
C ASP A 342 10.25 18.15 -4.79
N GLY A 343 9.99 19.20 -5.57
CA GLY A 343 11.02 20.14 -6.03
C GLY A 343 11.97 19.56 -7.08
N GLY A 344 11.68 18.36 -7.61
CA GLY A 344 12.34 17.76 -8.76
C GLY A 344 12.06 18.51 -10.06
N LEU A 345 10.91 19.19 -10.14
CA LEU A 345 10.58 20.18 -11.15
C LEU A 345 10.30 21.52 -10.47
N VAL A 346 10.95 22.58 -10.91
CA VAL A 346 10.77 23.94 -10.37
C VAL A 346 10.22 24.85 -11.48
N PRO A 347 9.20 25.68 -11.22
CA PRO A 347 8.70 26.64 -12.21
C PRO A 347 9.80 27.63 -12.63
N ALA A 348 9.99 27.82 -13.94
CA ALA A 348 10.93 28.78 -14.52
C ALA A 348 10.26 29.47 -15.73
N ASP A 349 9.85 30.73 -15.55
CA ASP A 349 9.17 31.55 -16.57
C ASP A 349 8.08 30.79 -17.36
N ASP A 350 8.39 30.32 -18.57
CA ASP A 350 7.50 29.64 -19.51
C ASP A 350 7.59 28.10 -19.48
N HIS A 351 8.49 27.53 -18.69
CA HIS A 351 8.72 26.09 -18.56
C HIS A 351 8.91 25.65 -17.09
N LEU A 352 9.21 24.37 -16.90
CA LEU A 352 9.66 23.81 -15.63
C LEU A 352 11.11 23.39 -15.80
N LEU A 353 11.96 23.63 -14.81
CA LEU A 353 13.33 23.18 -14.79
C LEU A 353 13.44 21.87 -14.00
N LEU A 354 14.00 20.83 -14.63
CA LEU A 354 14.31 19.57 -13.96
C LEU A 354 15.56 19.73 -13.10
N THR A 355 15.47 19.48 -11.80
CA THR A 355 16.58 19.69 -10.84
C THR A 355 17.39 18.42 -10.57
N VAL A 356 16.95 17.27 -11.09
CA VAL A 356 17.56 15.96 -10.86
C VAL A 356 17.60 15.14 -12.14
N ASP A 357 18.63 14.30 -12.30
CA ASP A 357 18.67 13.32 -13.39
C ASP A 357 17.55 12.28 -13.21
N LEU A 358 16.84 11.96 -14.29
CA LEU A 358 15.66 11.09 -14.26
C LEU A 358 15.78 9.97 -15.30
N ALA A 359 15.73 8.72 -14.85
CA ALA A 359 15.82 7.55 -15.70
C ALA A 359 14.46 7.13 -16.28
N PHE A 360 14.46 6.73 -17.54
CA PHE A 360 13.32 6.17 -18.26
C PHE A 360 13.70 4.85 -18.93
N GLU A 361 12.73 3.94 -18.99
CA GLU A 361 12.88 2.66 -19.70
C GLU A 361 12.98 2.83 -21.22
N THR A 362 12.45 3.95 -21.76
CA THR A 362 12.44 4.21 -23.20
C THR A 362 12.64 5.70 -23.52
N PRO A 363 13.29 6.03 -24.65
CA PRO A 363 13.44 7.42 -25.12
C PRO A 363 12.09 8.09 -25.41
N SER A 364 11.08 7.33 -25.84
CA SER A 364 9.72 7.83 -26.10
C SER A 364 9.02 8.24 -24.80
N GLY A 365 9.19 7.49 -23.72
CA GLY A 365 8.72 7.86 -22.38
C GLY A 365 9.34 9.17 -21.91
N ALA A 366 10.67 9.31 -22.05
CA ALA A 366 11.40 10.53 -21.75
C ALA A 366 10.91 11.73 -22.59
N ALA A 367 10.70 11.54 -23.89
CA ALA A 367 10.23 12.60 -24.79
C ALA A 367 8.82 13.08 -24.41
N ASN A 368 7.90 12.16 -24.10
CA ASN A 368 6.55 12.49 -23.67
C ASN A 368 6.52 13.25 -22.34
N PHE A 369 7.39 12.86 -21.40
CA PHE A 369 7.58 13.55 -20.13
C PHE A 369 8.02 15.00 -20.36
N VAL A 370 9.06 15.22 -21.16
CA VAL A 370 9.61 16.56 -21.39
C VAL A 370 8.65 17.43 -22.21
N ALA A 371 8.17 16.93 -23.36
CA ALA A 371 7.32 17.69 -24.28
C ALA A 371 5.88 17.87 -23.78
N GLY A 372 5.48 17.12 -22.74
CA GLY A 372 4.13 17.15 -22.20
C GLY A 372 3.06 16.77 -23.21
N SER A 373 3.39 15.98 -24.23
CA SER A 373 2.49 15.51 -25.29
C SER A 373 3.05 14.23 -25.93
N ARG A 374 2.21 13.49 -26.66
CA ARG A 374 2.70 12.30 -27.38
C ARG A 374 3.63 12.72 -28.53
N VAL A 375 4.91 12.42 -28.40
CA VAL A 375 5.92 12.69 -29.42
C VAL A 375 6.65 11.39 -29.79
N LYS A 376 7.26 11.39 -30.97
CA LYS A 376 8.02 10.23 -31.43
C LYS A 376 9.46 10.29 -30.88
N PRO A 377 10.12 9.15 -30.63
CA PRO A 377 11.46 9.12 -30.02
C PRO A 377 12.55 9.76 -30.89
N GLU A 378 12.38 9.86 -32.21
CA GLU A 378 13.37 10.45 -33.14
C GLU A 378 13.57 11.96 -32.94
N ILE A 379 12.81 12.57 -32.04
CA ILE A 379 12.99 13.95 -31.61
C ILE A 379 14.27 14.15 -30.79
N TRP A 380 14.78 13.07 -30.17
CA TRP A 380 16.10 13.06 -29.55
C TRP A 380 17.18 12.99 -30.63
N ARG A 381 17.91 14.09 -30.81
CA ARG A 381 19.01 14.16 -31.77
C ARG A 381 20.33 13.89 -31.05
N PRO A 382 21.19 13.01 -31.58
CA PRO A 382 22.50 12.79 -31.00
C PRO A 382 23.32 14.08 -31.06
N MET A 383 23.91 14.47 -29.95
CA MET A 383 24.88 15.55 -29.93
C MET A 383 26.20 15.02 -30.46
N ALA A 384 26.88 15.80 -31.30
CA ALA A 384 28.24 15.46 -31.70
C ALA A 384 29.06 15.29 -30.41
N PRO A 385 29.84 14.20 -30.27
CA PRO A 385 30.76 14.08 -29.14
C PRO A 385 31.59 15.35 -29.14
N LEU A 386 31.59 16.08 -28.02
CA LEU A 386 32.47 17.22 -27.83
C LEU A 386 33.88 16.69 -28.06
N GLY A 387 34.40 16.90 -29.27
CA GLY A 387 35.75 16.51 -29.62
C GLY A 387 36.63 17.22 -28.61
N PHE A 388 37.26 16.46 -27.73
CA PHE A 388 38.37 16.95 -26.93
C PHE A 388 39.43 17.39 -27.94
N SER A 389 39.40 18.66 -28.34
CA SER A 389 40.52 19.33 -28.99
C SER A 389 41.55 19.57 -27.90
N GLY A 390 42.24 18.50 -27.50
CA GLY A 390 43.48 18.63 -26.74
C GLY A 390 44.47 19.43 -27.58
N PRO A 391 45.28 20.32 -26.96
CA PRO A 391 46.31 21.04 -27.69
C PRO A 391 47.28 20.00 -28.28
N LYS A 392 47.50 20.07 -29.59
CA LYS A 392 48.58 19.32 -30.24
C LYS A 392 49.90 19.85 -29.65
N ALA A 393 50.64 18.99 -28.98
CA ALA A 393 52.04 19.22 -28.63
C ALA A 393 52.92 19.13 -29.87
#